data_AF-A0A142JKL4-F1
#
_entry.id   AF-A0A142JKL4-F1
#
_cell.length_a   1.000
_cell.length_b   1.000
_cell.length_c   1.000
_cell.angle_alpha   90.00
_cell.angle_beta   90.00
_cell.angle_gamma   90.00
#
_symmetry.space_group_name_H-M   'P 1'
#
loop_
_entity.id
_entity.type
_entity.pdbx_description
1 polymer ?
#
loop_
_entity_poly.entity_id
_entity_poly.type
_entity_poly.pdbx_seq_one_letter_code
_entity_poly.pdbx_strand_id
1 'polypeptide(L)'
;MRITETYKSVAALAGIPLAEVGTHAQTWLGPGVIAQMRLTNEAPEMSWSIYEDAADGAIFQGVARVDAEAEEVVFRDEDVHTNFLEFCEAVQLLSVKQG
;
A
#
# COMPACT_ATOMS: atom_id res chain seq x y z
N MET A 1 15.78 12.76 0.31
CA MET A 1 15.21 13.25 1.59
C MET A 1 14.31 12.15 2.12
N ARG A 2 14.30 11.88 3.43
CA ARG A 2 13.42 10.86 4.02
C ARG A 2 12.03 11.46 4.21
N ILE A 3 10.99 10.78 3.75
CA ILE A 3 9.58 11.23 3.82
C ILE A 3 8.84 10.30 4.78
N THR A 4 7.94 10.84 5.58
CA THR A 4 7.19 10.09 6.58
C THR A 4 5.70 10.40 6.45
N GLU A 5 4.87 9.36 6.51
CA GLU A 5 3.40 9.44 6.56
C GLU A 5 2.90 8.78 7.85
N THR A 6 1.83 9.29 8.43
CA THR A 6 1.18 8.62 9.58
C THR A 6 0.27 7.49 9.11
N TYR A 7 -0.06 6.53 9.97
CA TYR A 7 -1.06 5.49 9.68
C TYR A 7 -2.42 6.09 9.28
N LYS A 8 -2.80 7.21 9.89
CA LYS A 8 -4.00 7.96 9.52
C LYS A 8 -3.92 8.46 8.07
N SER A 9 -2.77 8.98 7.64
CA SER A 9 -2.55 9.42 6.26
C SER A 9 -2.59 8.23 5.30
N VAL A 10 -1.88 7.16 5.61
CA VAL A 10 -1.86 5.90 4.82
C VAL A 10 -3.27 5.33 4.64
N ALA A 11 -4.06 5.26 5.72
CA ALA A 11 -5.45 4.80 5.67
C ALA A 11 -6.31 5.63 4.71
N ALA A 12 -6.20 6.97 4.81
CA ALA A 12 -6.94 7.88 3.97
C ALA A 12 -6.53 7.78 2.49
N LEU A 13 -5.23 7.67 2.21
CA LEU A 13 -4.69 7.54 0.86
C LEU A 13 -5.12 6.21 0.22
N ALA A 14 -4.98 5.10 0.93
CA ALA A 14 -5.38 3.77 0.46
C ALA A 14 -6.91 3.55 0.44
N GLY A 15 -7.68 4.47 1.03
CA GLY A 15 -9.14 4.37 1.09
C GLY A 15 -9.65 3.26 2.02
N ILE A 16 -8.93 2.97 3.10
CA ILE A 16 -9.30 1.95 4.09
C ILE A 16 -9.61 2.57 5.47
N PRO A 17 -10.41 1.90 6.31
CA PRO A 17 -10.57 2.30 7.70
C PRO A 17 -9.23 2.30 8.45
N LEU A 18 -8.97 3.31 9.29
CA LEU A 18 -7.76 3.37 10.11
C LEU A 18 -7.57 2.12 10.98
N ALA A 19 -8.66 1.57 11.50
CA ALA A 19 -8.63 0.35 12.31
C ALA A 19 -8.14 -0.90 11.55
N GLU A 20 -8.11 -0.84 10.21
CA GLU A 20 -7.66 -1.96 9.38
C GLU A 20 -6.17 -1.88 9.01
N VAL A 21 -5.54 -0.72 9.20
CA VAL A 21 -4.09 -0.55 8.99
C VAL A 21 -3.32 -1.51 9.89
N GLY A 22 -2.51 -2.38 9.27
CA GLY A 22 -1.64 -3.32 10.00
C GLY A 22 -2.32 -4.55 10.59
N THR A 23 -3.64 -4.71 10.42
CA THR A 23 -4.35 -5.88 10.98
C THR A 23 -4.32 -7.11 10.07
N HIS A 24 -4.47 -6.90 8.77
CA HIS A 24 -4.46 -7.94 7.75
C HIS A 24 -4.00 -7.38 6.41
N ALA A 25 -3.61 -8.27 5.51
CA ALA A 25 -3.31 -7.88 4.13
C ALA A 25 -4.58 -7.37 3.46
N GLN A 26 -4.50 -6.16 2.90
CA GLN A 26 -5.56 -5.53 2.13
C GLN A 26 -5.46 -6.00 0.69
N THR A 27 -6.58 -6.39 0.09
CA THR A 27 -6.63 -6.87 -1.30
C THR A 27 -7.78 -6.20 -2.04
N TRP A 28 -7.48 -5.63 -3.20
CA TRP A 28 -8.46 -5.07 -4.11
C TRP A 28 -8.45 -5.84 -5.42
N LEU A 29 -9.64 -6.18 -5.90
CA LEU A 29 -9.83 -7.00 -7.09
C LEU A 29 -10.49 -6.17 -8.20
N GLY A 30 -9.94 -6.24 -9.40
CA GLY A 30 -10.55 -5.73 -10.61
C GLY A 30 -10.43 -6.76 -11.74
N PRO A 31 -11.13 -6.57 -12.88
CA PRO A 31 -10.99 -7.45 -14.03
C PRO A 31 -9.53 -7.49 -14.50
N GLY A 32 -8.90 -8.65 -14.39
CA GLY A 32 -7.52 -8.87 -14.83
C GLY A 32 -6.44 -8.26 -13.93
N VAL A 33 -6.78 -7.66 -12.78
CA VAL A 33 -5.84 -6.93 -11.92
C VAL A 33 -6.11 -7.20 -10.43
N ILE A 34 -5.05 -7.41 -9.67
CA ILE A 34 -5.08 -7.59 -8.21
C ILE A 34 -4.11 -6.60 -7.58
N ALA A 35 -4.57 -5.77 -6.66
CA ALA A 35 -3.70 -4.93 -5.84
C ALA A 35 -3.66 -5.45 -4.40
N GLN A 36 -2.49 -5.45 -3.77
CA GLN A 36 -2.31 -5.89 -2.39
C GLN A 36 -1.46 -4.89 -1.60
N MET A 37 -1.79 -4.70 -0.33
CA MET A 37 -0.98 -3.96 0.63
C MET A 37 -0.88 -4.78 1.93
N ARG A 38 0.33 -4.91 2.48
CA ARG A 38 0.58 -5.69 3.68
C ARG A 38 1.55 -4.96 4.59
N LEU A 39 1.26 -4.93 5.89
CA LEU A 39 2.28 -4.72 6.90
C LEU A 39 2.77 -6.09 7.36
N THR A 40 4.08 -6.29 7.33
CA THR A 40 4.68 -7.55 7.77
C THR A 40 4.85 -7.47 9.29
N ASN A 41 4.36 -8.46 10.04
CA ASN A 41 4.56 -8.47 11.50
C ASN A 41 5.96 -8.95 11.89
N GLU A 42 6.64 -9.67 10.99
CA GLU A 42 7.97 -10.26 11.21
C GLU A 42 9.12 -9.29 10.85
N ALA A 43 8.84 -8.24 10.08
CA ALA A 43 9.78 -7.21 9.68
C ALA A 43 9.07 -5.85 9.74
N PRO A 44 9.72 -4.76 10.21
CA PRO A 44 9.11 -3.45 10.33
C PRO A 44 8.93 -2.80 8.95
N GLU A 45 8.12 -3.40 8.10
CA GLU A 45 7.99 -3.09 6.69
C GLU A 45 6.53 -3.17 6.23
N MET A 46 6.17 -2.21 5.40
CA MET A 46 4.94 -2.21 4.62
C MET A 46 5.31 -2.43 3.17
N SER A 47 4.68 -3.41 2.54
CA SER A 47 4.80 -3.67 1.11
C SER A 47 3.47 -3.48 0.40
N TRP A 48 3.54 -3.11 -0.87
CA TRP A 48 2.41 -3.04 -1.76
C TRP A 48 2.78 -3.60 -3.13
N SER A 49 1.80 -4.16 -3.81
CA SER A 49 2.01 -4.77 -5.13
C SER A 49 0.74 -4.75 -5.97
N ILE A 50 0.92 -4.72 -7.29
CA ILE A 50 -0.14 -4.91 -8.29
C ILE A 50 0.29 -6.05 -9.21
N TYR A 51 -0.64 -6.96 -9.46
CA TYR A 51 -0.50 -8.12 -10.33
C TYR A 51 -1.52 -8.05 -11.46
N GLU A 52 -1.17 -8.60 -12.61
CA GLU A 52 -2.13 -8.95 -13.66
C GLU A 52 -2.48 -10.44 -13.57
N ASP A 53 -3.71 -10.79 -13.94
CA ASP A 53 -4.34 -12.12 -13.83
C ASP A 53 -3.77 -13.10 -14.88
N ALA A 54 -2.45 -13.24 -14.91
CA ALA A 54 -1.63 -14.16 -15.70
C ALA A 54 -0.11 -13.94 -15.46
N ALA A 55 0.26 -12.93 -14.67
CA ALA A 55 1.66 -12.58 -14.47
C ALA A 55 2.31 -13.48 -13.39
N ASP A 56 3.51 -13.99 -13.70
CA ASP A 56 4.34 -14.74 -12.75
C ASP A 56 4.91 -13.85 -11.61
N GLY A 57 4.66 -12.54 -11.65
CA GLY A 57 5.16 -11.57 -10.67
C GLY A 57 4.36 -10.27 -10.67
N ALA A 58 4.65 -9.42 -9.67
CA ALA A 58 4.05 -8.10 -9.57
C ALA A 58 4.56 -7.20 -10.71
N ILE A 59 3.64 -6.53 -11.41
CA ILE A 59 3.97 -5.51 -12.42
C ILE A 59 4.31 -4.16 -11.79
N PHE A 60 3.90 -3.97 -10.54
CA PHE A 60 4.17 -2.80 -9.72
C PHE A 60 4.39 -3.26 -8.28
N GLN A 61 5.42 -2.77 -7.60
CA GLN A 61 5.64 -3.08 -6.20
C GLN A 61 6.51 -2.05 -5.52
N GLY A 62 6.35 -1.93 -4.21
CA GLY A 62 7.19 -1.11 -3.37
C GLY A 62 7.23 -1.60 -1.93
N VAL A 63 8.21 -1.08 -1.19
CA VAL A 63 8.40 -1.35 0.22
C VAL A 63 8.82 -0.08 0.94
N ALA A 64 8.24 0.14 2.11
CA ALA A 64 8.60 1.20 3.04
C ALA A 64 8.82 0.62 4.43
N ARG A 65 9.60 1.33 5.26
CA ARG A 65 9.79 0.94 6.65
C ARG A 65 8.60 1.40 7.48
N VAL A 66 8.25 0.65 8.51
CA VAL A 66 7.21 0.98 9.48
C VAL A 66 7.87 1.30 10.82
N ASP A 67 7.41 2.35 11.47
CA ASP A 67 7.63 2.64 12.88
C ASP A 67 6.29 2.49 13.60
N ALA A 68 6.07 1.31 14.18
CA ALA A 68 4.80 0.99 14.83
C ALA A 68 4.61 1.74 16.16
N GLU A 69 5.69 2.14 16.83
CA GLU A 69 5.61 2.92 18.07
C GLU A 69 5.18 4.37 17.78
N ALA A 70 5.69 4.95 16.70
CA ALA A 70 5.30 6.27 16.23
C ALA A 70 4.01 6.27 15.38
N GLU A 71 3.48 5.11 14.99
CA GLU A 71 2.38 4.93 14.04
C GLU A 71 2.68 5.58 12.67
N GLU A 72 3.90 5.38 12.17
CA GLU A 72 4.43 6.03 10.98
C GLU A 72 4.94 5.02 9.93
N VAL A 73 4.79 5.40 8.66
CA VAL A 73 5.40 4.75 7.51
C VAL A 73 6.46 5.69 6.96
N VAL A 74 7.64 5.12 6.74
CA VAL A 74 8.84 5.86 6.38
C VAL A 74 9.35 5.42 5.01
N PHE A 75 9.34 6.36 4.09
CA PHE A 75 9.83 6.21 2.73
C PHE A 75 11.31 6.61 2.65
N ARG A 76 12.09 5.79 1.95
CA ARG A 76 13.54 5.98 1.79
C ARG A 76 13.87 7.31 1.10
N ASP A 77 13.12 7.61 0.05
CA ASP A 77 13.27 8.78 -0.81
C ASP A 77 11.92 9.16 -1.46
N GLU A 78 11.95 10.21 -2.27
CA GLU A 78 10.79 10.75 -2.99
C GLU A 78 10.25 9.78 -4.05
N ASP A 79 11.12 8.96 -4.65
CA ASP A 79 10.71 7.98 -5.67
C ASP A 79 9.85 6.89 -5.03
N VAL A 80 10.24 6.38 -3.86
CA VAL A 80 9.46 5.37 -3.13
C VAL A 80 8.13 5.94 -2.61
N HIS A 81 8.12 7.21 -2.18
CA HIS A 81 6.88 7.87 -1.76
C HIS A 81 5.93 8.09 -2.94
N THR A 82 6.45 8.58 -4.07
CA THR A 82 5.67 8.74 -5.31
C THR A 82 5.10 7.41 -5.78
N ASN A 83 5.91 6.35 -5.77
CA ASN A 83 5.46 4.98 -6.08
C ASN A 83 4.31 4.52 -5.16
N PHE A 84 4.36 4.84 -3.88
CA PHE A 84 3.25 4.53 -2.97
C PHE A 84 1.98 5.32 -3.31
N LEU A 85 2.09 6.61 -3.65
CA LEU A 85 0.94 7.44 -4.05
C LEU A 85 0.29 6.91 -5.34
N GLU A 86 1.09 6.50 -6.32
CA GLU A 86 0.59 5.86 -7.55
C GLU A 86 -0.17 4.56 -7.25
N PHE A 87 0.32 3.75 -6.30
CA PHE A 87 -0.41 2.57 -5.81
C PHE A 87 -1.76 2.94 -5.19
N CYS A 88 -1.78 3.95 -4.31
CA CYS A 88 -3.02 4.41 -3.68
C CYS A 88 -4.04 4.91 -4.71
N GLU A 89 -3.60 5.66 -5.72
CA GLU A 89 -4.45 6.10 -6.83
C GLU A 89 -5.03 4.91 -7.62
N ALA A 90 -4.18 3.92 -7.96
CA ALA A 90 -4.62 2.71 -8.64
C ALA A 90 -5.69 1.94 -7.83
N VAL A 91 -5.49 1.80 -6.52
CA VAL A 91 -6.44 1.16 -5.60
C VAL A 91 -7.78 1.91 -5.53
N GLN A 92 -7.74 3.25 -5.51
CA GLN A 92 -8.97 4.05 -5.52
C GLN A 92 -9.76 3.83 -6.82
N LEU A 93 -9.09 3.79 -7.98
CA LEU A 93 -9.72 3.48 -9.26
C LEU A 93 -10.34 2.08 -9.31
N LEU A 94 -9.69 1.09 -8.69
CA LEU A 94 -10.24 -0.27 -8.56
C LEU A 94 -11.49 -0.30 -7.68
N SER A 95 -11.50 0.46 -6.58
CA SER A 95 -12.62 0.54 -5.64
C SER A 95 -13.85 1.23 -6.25
N VAL A 96 -13.66 2.25 -7.09
CA VAL A 96 -14.76 2.93 -7.79
C VAL A 96 -15.46 2.03 -8.81
N LYS A 97 -14.74 1.10 -9.45
CA LYS A 97 -15.31 0.16 -10.44
C LYS A 97 -16.12 -0.99 -9.81
N GLN A 98 -16.05 -1.15 -8.49
CA GLN A 98 -16.82 -2.16 -7.75
C GLN A 98 -18.16 -1.64 -7.22
N GLY A 99 -18.42 -0.32 -7.35
CA GLY A 99 -19.67 0.34 -6.94
C GLY A 99 -20.72 0.46 -8.03
#